data_AF-A0A8B9RWB7-F1
#
_entry.id   AF-A0A8B9RWB7-F1
#
_cell.length_a   1.000
_cell.length_b   1.000
_cell.length_c   1.000
_cell.angle_alpha   90.00
_cell.angle_beta   90.00
_cell.angle_gamma   90.00
#
_symmetry.space_group_name_H-M   'P 1'
#
loop_
_entity.id
_entity.type
_entity.pdbx_description
1 polymer ?
#
loop_
_entity_poly.entity_id
_entity_poly.type
_entity_poly.pdbx_seq_one_letter_code
_entity_poly.pdbx_strand_id
1 'polypeptide(L)'
;MISRSQLYNCSLTPSQVKTLQLFASSPCWRLLSSQLCRLEDHKPCPLCDEAREELEPYKRRFILQEVDITLPENSVWYDKYKYDIPVFHLNGKFLMKHRVDIQKFENHLVKLELQNDGNQ
;
A
#
# COMPACT_ATOMS: atom_id res chain seq x y z
N MET A 1 -23.95 -19.10 -18.10
CA MET A 1 -23.33 -19.32 -16.77
C MET A 1 -21.82 -19.13 -16.95
N ILE A 2 -21.32 -17.91 -16.68
CA ILE A 2 -19.90 -17.62 -16.82
C ILE A 2 -19.25 -17.95 -15.47
N SER A 3 -18.35 -18.93 -15.50
CA SER A 3 -17.64 -19.46 -14.33
C SER A 3 -16.90 -18.34 -13.60
N ARG A 4 -16.97 -18.33 -12.26
CA ARG A 4 -16.34 -17.37 -11.32
C ARG A 4 -14.81 -17.45 -11.28
N SER A 5 -14.16 -17.89 -12.35
CA SER A 5 -12.74 -18.28 -12.39
C SER A 5 -11.87 -17.38 -13.27
N GLN A 6 -12.30 -16.15 -13.59
CA GLN A 6 -11.54 -15.19 -14.42
C GLN A 6 -11.30 -13.80 -13.81
N LEU A 7 -11.24 -13.72 -12.49
CA LEU A 7 -10.50 -12.70 -11.75
C LEU A 7 -9.83 -13.57 -10.67
N TYR A 8 -8.56 -13.96 -10.69
CA TYR A 8 -7.32 -13.20 -10.72
C TYR A 8 -6.21 -14.18 -11.17
N ASN A 9 -6.26 -14.68 -12.40
CA ASN A 9 -5.15 -15.47 -12.94
C ASN A 9 -4.03 -14.51 -13.40
N CYS A 10 -3.35 -13.90 -12.43
CA CYS A 10 -1.99 -13.44 -12.67
C CYS A 10 -1.07 -14.60 -12.33
N SER A 11 -0.74 -15.41 -13.33
CA SER A 11 0.48 -16.23 -13.35
C SER A 11 1.70 -15.30 -13.41
N LEU A 12 1.87 -14.48 -12.38
CA LEU A 12 3.10 -13.78 -12.09
C LEU A 12 3.93 -14.73 -11.23
N THR A 13 5.10 -15.10 -11.72
CA THR A 13 6.07 -15.87 -10.95
C THR A 13 6.35 -15.14 -9.63
N PRO A 14 6.47 -15.84 -8.49
CA PRO A 14 6.61 -15.22 -7.17
C PRO A 14 7.87 -14.35 -7.01
N SER A 15 8.78 -14.33 -8.00
CA SER A 15 10.06 -13.63 -7.95
C SER A 15 10.03 -12.19 -8.52
N GLN A 16 8.96 -11.77 -9.20
CA GLN A 16 8.94 -10.48 -9.94
C GLN A 16 7.81 -9.53 -9.52
N VAL A 17 6.96 -9.94 -8.58
CA VAL A 17 5.84 -9.10 -8.12
C VAL A 17 6.34 -8.03 -7.17
N LYS A 18 6.15 -6.76 -7.55
CA LYS A 18 6.52 -5.61 -6.72
C LYS A 18 5.45 -5.42 -5.66
N THR A 19 5.79 -5.62 -4.39
CA THR A 19 4.86 -5.42 -3.27
C THR A 19 5.08 -4.03 -2.68
N LEU A 20 4.02 -3.22 -2.60
CA LEU A 20 4.01 -1.94 -1.92
C LEU A 20 3.24 -2.10 -0.60
N GLN A 21 3.96 -2.08 0.51
CA GLN A 21 3.37 -2.13 1.84
C GLN A 21 2.97 -0.73 2.29
N LEU A 22 1.69 -0.53 2.57
CA LEU A 22 1.14 0.68 3.16
C LEU A 22 0.95 0.46 4.67
N PHE A 23 1.74 1.16 5.47
CA PHE A 23 1.61 1.17 6.92
C PHE A 23 0.67 2.31 7.33
N ALA A 24 -0.50 1.93 7.83
CA ALA A 24 -1.53 2.85 8.29
C ALA A 24 -2.25 2.27 9.52
N SER A 25 -2.90 3.10 10.31
CA SER A 25 -3.72 2.64 11.43
C SER A 25 -5.09 2.16 10.94
N SER A 26 -5.60 1.09 11.56
CA SER A 26 -6.86 0.45 11.15
C SER A 26 -8.12 1.33 11.00
N PRO A 27 -8.26 2.48 11.67
CA PRO A 27 -9.43 3.33 11.45
C PRO A 27 -9.49 3.98 10.06
N CYS A 28 -8.42 3.92 9.27
CA CYS A 28 -8.31 4.69 8.04
C CYS A 28 -8.84 3.98 6.77
N TRP A 29 -9.10 2.66 6.80
CA TRP A 29 -9.36 1.88 5.58
C TRP A 29 -10.73 1.20 5.50
N ARG A 30 -11.49 1.12 6.61
CA ARG A 30 -12.82 0.48 6.63
C ARG A 30 -13.97 1.47 6.45
N LEU A 31 -14.00 2.19 5.33
CA LEU A 31 -15.21 2.90 4.91
C LEU A 31 -15.48 2.71 3.41
N LEU A 32 -15.75 1.47 3.03
CA LEU A 32 -16.71 1.21 1.95
C LEU A 32 -17.70 0.14 2.41
N SER A 33 -18.98 0.47 2.23
CA SER A 33 -20.18 -0.31 2.50
C SER A 33 -20.62 -0.47 3.96
N SER A 34 -21.06 0.62 4.59
CA SER A 34 -22.41 0.70 5.19
C SER A 34 -22.52 2.01 5.96
N GLN A 35 -23.64 2.68 5.73
CA GLN A 35 -24.07 3.92 6.36
C GLN A 35 -24.23 3.76 7.89
N LEU A 36 -23.13 3.68 8.63
CA LEU A 36 -23.08 3.95 10.07
C LEU A 36 -21.62 4.00 10.57
N CYS A 37 -21.01 5.18 10.58
CA CYS A 37 -19.95 5.48 11.54
C CYS A 37 -20.25 6.84 12.15
N ARG A 38 -20.66 6.80 13.42
CA ARG A 38 -20.76 7.97 14.29
C ARG A 38 -19.37 8.60 14.37
N LEU A 39 -19.24 9.79 13.80
CA LEU A 39 -18.05 10.65 13.80
C LEU A 39 -17.73 11.16 15.21
N GLU A 40 -17.26 10.31 16.13
CA GLU A 40 -16.71 10.77 17.43
C GLU A 40 -15.66 9.78 17.95
N ASP A 41 -14.48 9.69 17.29
CA ASP A 41 -13.15 9.48 17.92
C ASP A 41 -12.00 9.06 16.98
N HIS A 42 -12.23 8.87 15.68
CA HIS A 42 -11.15 8.59 14.73
C HIS A 42 -11.07 9.64 13.63
N LYS A 43 -9.97 10.39 13.65
CA LYS A 43 -9.71 11.49 12.72
C LYS A 43 -9.69 10.94 11.28
N PRO A 44 -10.52 11.43 10.35
CA PRO A 44 -10.30 11.18 8.93
C PRO A 44 -8.91 11.71 8.60
N CYS A 45 -8.03 10.84 8.09
CA CYS A 45 -6.67 11.22 7.70
C CYS A 45 -6.68 11.57 6.20
N PRO A 46 -6.84 12.86 5.83
CA PRO A 46 -6.90 13.26 4.42
C PRO A 46 -5.67 12.82 3.61
N LEU A 47 -4.52 12.68 4.28
CA LEU A 47 -3.27 12.21 3.67
C LEU A 47 -3.34 10.76 3.19
N CYS A 48 -4.11 9.90 3.87
CA CYS A 48 -4.25 8.50 3.47
C CYS A 48 -5.19 8.35 2.26
N ASP A 49 -6.24 9.17 2.21
CA ASP A 49 -7.18 9.18 1.08
C ASP A 49 -6.50 9.70 -0.19
N GLU A 50 -5.81 10.84 -0.12
CA GLU A 50 -5.00 11.37 -1.23
C GLU A 50 -4.00 10.33 -1.73
N ALA A 51 -3.26 9.70 -0.81
CA ALA A 51 -2.26 8.71 -1.17
C ALA A 51 -2.86 7.48 -1.89
N ARG A 52 -4.09 7.10 -1.59
CA ARG A 52 -4.78 6.00 -2.26
C ARG A 52 -5.18 6.37 -3.68
N GLU A 53 -5.72 7.56 -3.86
CA GLU A 53 -6.15 8.07 -5.17
C GLU A 53 -4.95 8.19 -6.13
N GLU A 54 -3.82 8.69 -5.65
CA GLU A 54 -2.57 8.80 -6.42
C GLU A 54 -2.04 7.41 -6.87
N LEU A 55 -2.28 6.38 -6.06
CA LEU A 55 -1.84 5.00 -6.34
C LEU A 55 -2.85 4.19 -7.16
N GLU A 56 -4.11 4.61 -7.25
CA GLU A 56 -5.18 3.98 -8.01
C GLU A 56 -4.77 3.60 -9.45
N PRO A 57 -4.15 4.50 -10.26
CA PRO A 57 -3.74 4.15 -11.62
C PRO A 57 -2.63 3.09 -11.68
N TYR A 58 -1.83 2.98 -10.62
CA TYR A 58 -0.65 2.12 -10.56
C TYR A 58 -0.90 0.75 -9.91
N LYS A 59 -2.09 0.51 -9.32
CA LYS A 59 -2.48 -0.77 -8.70
C LYS A 59 -2.33 -2.01 -9.59
N ARG A 60 -2.22 -1.84 -10.92
CA ARG A 60 -1.98 -2.95 -11.86
C ARG A 60 -0.50 -3.32 -12.01
N ARG A 61 0.44 -2.45 -11.60
CA ARG A 61 1.90 -2.64 -11.74
C ARG A 61 2.56 -3.19 -10.47
N PHE A 62 1.87 -3.12 -9.34
CA PHE A 62 2.35 -3.58 -8.05
C PHE A 62 1.18 -4.15 -7.23
N ILE A 63 1.49 -4.92 -6.19
CA ILE A 63 0.49 -5.38 -5.22
C ILE A 63 0.52 -4.45 -4.02
N LEU A 64 -0.59 -3.75 -3.75
CA LEU A 64 -0.75 -2.98 -2.52
C LEU A 64 -1.02 -3.94 -1.36
N GLN A 65 -0.11 -3.98 -0.39
CA GLN A 65 -0.28 -4.74 0.85
C GLN A 65 -0.54 -3.76 1.99
N GLU A 66 -1.73 -3.78 2.55
CA GLU A 66 -2.07 -2.93 3.69
C GLU A 66 -1.59 -3.60 4.99
N VAL A 67 -0.80 -2.88 5.78
CA VAL A 67 -0.26 -3.33 7.06
C VAL A 67 -0.82 -2.44 8.15
N ASP A 68 -1.65 -3.02 9.01
CA ASP A 68 -2.18 -2.32 10.15
C ASP A 68 -1.14 -2.23 11.27
N ILE A 69 -0.68 -1.01 11.54
CA ILE A 69 0.29 -0.76 12.62
C ILE A 69 -0.35 -0.79 14.00
N THR A 70 -1.68 -0.74 14.13
CA THR A 70 -2.35 -0.79 15.45
C THR A 70 -2.42 -2.20 16.02
N LEU A 71 -2.14 -3.21 15.20
CA LEU A 71 -2.07 -4.59 15.64
C LEU A 71 -0.87 -4.81 16.58
N PRO A 72 -1.04 -5.59 17.67
CA PRO A 72 0.03 -5.87 18.61
C PRO A 72 1.24 -6.55 17.95
N GLU A 73 1.01 -7.35 16.90
CA GLU A 73 2.06 -8.00 16.09
C GLU A 73 2.95 -6.98 15.36
N ASN A 74 2.41 -5.78 15.09
CA ASN A 74 3.09 -4.69 14.38
C ASN A 74 3.43 -3.51 15.31
N SER A 75 3.42 -3.71 16.62
CA SER A 75 3.74 -2.67 17.62
C SER A 75 5.08 -1.98 17.37
N VAL A 76 6.08 -2.70 16.85
CA VAL A 76 7.37 -2.13 16.42
C VAL A 76 7.20 -1.04 15.36
N TRP A 77 6.27 -1.23 14.42
CA TRP A 77 5.95 -0.25 13.39
C TRP A 77 5.09 0.89 13.93
N TYR A 78 4.21 0.60 14.90
CA TYR A 78 3.42 1.63 15.59
C TYR A 78 4.33 2.69 16.21
N ASP A 79 5.29 2.28 17.04
CA ASP A 79 6.16 3.24 17.71
C ASP A 79 7.05 4.02 16.75
N LYS A 80 7.43 3.37 15.64
CA LYS A 80 8.28 3.98 14.61
C LYS A 80 7.52 4.98 13.72
N TYR A 81 6.27 4.70 13.39
CA TYR A 81 5.53 5.42 12.34
C TYR A 81 4.24 6.09 12.81
N LYS A 82 3.86 6.01 14.09
CA LYS A 82 2.63 6.62 14.65
C LYS A 82 2.37 8.08 14.27
N TYR A 83 3.42 8.88 14.06
CA TYR A 83 3.32 10.29 13.67
C TYR A 83 3.64 10.56 12.19
N ASP A 84 4.08 9.53 11.46
CA ASP A 84 4.60 9.62 10.09
C ASP A 84 3.69 8.91 9.05
N ILE A 85 2.54 8.38 9.47
CA ILE A 85 1.58 7.72 8.58
C ILE A 85 0.96 8.70 7.57
N PRO A 86 0.65 8.27 6.32
CA PRO A 86 0.91 6.94 5.77
C PRO A 86 2.38 6.73 5.38
N VAL A 87 2.91 5.53 5.63
CA VAL A 87 4.28 5.14 5.26
C VAL A 87 4.25 4.02 4.22
N PHE A 88 5.07 4.15 3.17
CA PHE A 88 5.13 3.22 2.05
C PHE A 88 6.47 2.51 1.99
N HIS A 89 6.44 1.18 1.93
CA HIS A 89 7.63 0.37 1.66
C HIS A 89 7.46 -0.39 0.36
N LEU A 90 8.40 -0.25 -0.55
CA LEU A 90 8.40 -0.97 -1.81
C LEU A 90 9.42 -2.11 -1.73
N ASN A 91 8.93 -3.34 -1.89
CA ASN A 91 9.72 -4.56 -1.78
C ASN A 91 10.51 -4.64 -0.45
N GLY A 92 9.86 -4.26 0.66
CA GLY A 92 10.48 -4.22 2.00
C GLY A 92 11.46 -3.07 2.25
N LYS A 93 11.63 -2.13 1.30
CA LYS A 93 12.44 -0.92 1.49
C LYS A 93 11.56 0.30 1.68
N PHE A 94 11.87 1.12 2.69
CA PHE A 94 11.20 2.40 2.88
C PHE A 94 11.33 3.26 1.62
N LEU A 95 10.20 3.74 1.12
CA LEU A 95 10.13 4.53 -0.10
C LEU A 95 9.76 5.98 0.19
N MET A 96 8.64 6.20 0.88
CA MET A 96 8.09 7.52 1.14
C MET A 96 7.13 7.51 2.34
N LYS A 97 6.85 8.70 2.89
CA LYS A 97 5.91 8.92 4.00
C LYS A 97 5.14 10.22 3.85
N HIS A 98 4.01 10.35 4.53
CA HIS A 98 3.07 11.49 4.52
C HIS A 98 2.36 11.76 3.18
N ARG A 99 3.09 11.74 2.05
CA ARG A 99 2.58 12.02 0.72
C ARG A 99 3.15 11.05 -0.30
N VAL A 100 2.33 10.72 -1.30
CA VAL A 100 2.76 9.92 -2.44
C VAL A 100 3.46 10.83 -3.45
N ASP A 101 4.72 10.51 -3.75
CA ASP A 101 5.50 11.17 -4.77
C ASP A 101 5.59 10.25 -5.98
N ILE A 102 4.69 10.43 -6.95
CA ILE A 102 4.59 9.57 -8.13
C ILE A 102 5.93 9.50 -8.88
N GLN A 103 6.64 10.61 -9.02
CA GLN A 103 7.92 10.61 -9.75
C GLN A 103 8.96 9.75 -9.03
N LYS A 104 9.09 9.85 -7.71
CA LYS A 104 9.97 8.97 -6.94
C LYS A 104 9.50 7.52 -6.98
N PHE A 105 8.19 7.28 -6.98
CA PHE A 105 7.60 5.96 -7.06
C PHE A 105 7.96 5.29 -8.38
N GLU A 106 7.71 5.95 -9.51
CA GLU A 106 8.03 5.45 -10.85
C GLU A 106 9.52 5.20 -11.04
N ASN A 107 10.37 6.14 -10.62
CA ASN A 107 11.82 5.96 -10.69
C ASN A 107 12.29 4.72 -9.91
N HIS A 108 11.71 4.46 -8.73
CA HIS A 108 12.03 3.25 -7.96
C HIS A 108 11.46 1.99 -8.61
N LEU A 109 10.26 2.03 -9.18
CA LEU A 109 9.69 0.90 -9.91
C LEU A 109 10.58 0.50 -11.10
N VAL A 110 10.99 1.47 -11.92
CA VAL A 110 11.87 1.25 -13.07
C VAL A 110 13.24 0.74 -12.61
N LYS A 111 13.79 1.31 -11.54
CA LYS A 111 15.06 0.84 -10.98
C LYS A 111 14.99 -0.62 -10.53
N LEU A 112 13.88 -1.05 -9.94
CA LEU A 112 13.65 -2.44 -9.57
C LEU A 112 13.50 -3.36 -10.81
N GLU A 113 12.89 -2.86 -11.88
CA GLU A 113 12.81 -3.59 -13.16
C GLU A 113 14.20 -3.81 -13.76
N LEU A 114 15.05 -2.79 -13.76
CA LEU A 114 16.42 -2.86 -14.30
C LEU A 114 17.37 -3.70 -13.43
N GLN A 115 17.23 -3.65 -12.10
CA GLN A 115 18.11 -4.42 -11.20
C GLN A 115 17.88 -5.93 -11.25
N ASN A 116 16.69 -6.38 -11.66
CA ASN A 116 16.41 -7.80 -11.83
C ASN A 116 17.05 -8.41 -13.08
N ASP A 117 17.51 -7.59 -14.03
CA ASP A 117 18.11 -8.03 -15.30
C ASP A 117 19.65 -8.16 -15.23
N GLY A 118 20.27 -7.52 -14.22
CA GLY A 118 21.73 -7.41 -14.10
C GLY A 118 22.40 -8.39 -13.15
N ASN A 119 21.66 -9.35 -12.57
CA ASN A 119 22.22 -10.35 -11.66
C ASN A 119 22.11 -11.74 -12.31
N GLN A 120 22.90 -11.94 -13.36
CA GLN A 120 23.14 -13.24 -14.00
C GLN A 120 24.57 -13.70 -13.75
#